data_AF-A0A970XSH7-F1
#
_entry.id   AF-A0A970XSH7-F1
#
_cell.length_a   1.000
_cell.length_b   1.000
_cell.length_c   1.000
_cell.angle_alpha   90.00
_cell.angle_beta   90.00
_cell.angle_gamma   90.00
#
_symmetry.space_group_name_H-M   'P 1'
#
loop_
_entity.id
_entity.type
_entity.pdbx_description
1 polymer ?
#
loop_
_entity_poly.entity_id
_entity_poly.type
_entity_poly.pdbx_seq_one_letter_code
_entity_poly.pdbx_strand_id
1 'polypeptide(L)'
;MTNFASVLKNLRTKRGMSQADLARLLGVGRSTIASYENGTRKPDHETLLQIAACFQVSTDFLLGNEKNVIVEIPVYAEMVKEINQLLHSTPLPADKKNEIINELLDYFRWKVQQAQQSLSEQEE
;
A
#
# COMPACT_ATOMS: atom_id res chain seq x y z
N MET A 1 -5.17 4.89 -11.83
CA MET A 1 -6.15 3.96 -11.23
C MET A 1 -5.54 2.57 -11.21
N THR A 2 -5.37 2.00 -10.03
CA THR A 2 -4.88 0.63 -9.83
C THR A 2 -6.03 -0.34 -10.12
N ASN A 3 -5.80 -1.37 -10.94
CA ASN A 3 -6.82 -2.38 -11.26
C ASN A 3 -6.23 -3.78 -11.01
N PHE A 4 -7.09 -4.78 -10.87
CA PHE A 4 -6.68 -6.15 -10.54
C PHE A 4 -5.53 -6.68 -11.40
N ALA A 5 -5.59 -6.43 -12.71
CA ALA A 5 -4.60 -6.89 -13.67
C ALA A 5 -3.20 -6.33 -13.36
N SER A 6 -3.10 -5.04 -13.06
CA SER A 6 -1.82 -4.39 -12.73
C SER A 6 -1.32 -4.79 -11.34
N VAL A 7 -2.21 -4.95 -10.36
CA VAL A 7 -1.86 -5.42 -9.00
C VAL A 7 -1.29 -6.83 -9.04
N LEU A 8 -1.96 -7.76 -9.72
CA LEU A 8 -1.50 -9.15 -9.85
C LEU A 8 -0.11 -9.24 -10.50
N LYS A 9 0.07 -8.52 -11.61
CA LYS A 9 1.37 -8.47 -12.31
C LYS A 9 2.47 -7.91 -11.40
N ASN A 10 2.17 -6.84 -10.66
CA ASN A 10 3.12 -6.24 -9.73
C ASN A 10 3.54 -7.23 -8.63
N LEU A 11 2.59 -7.87 -7.95
CA LEU A 11 2.86 -8.87 -6.91
C LEU A 11 3.72 -10.03 -7.44
N ARG A 12 3.37 -10.56 -8.62
CA ARG A 12 4.15 -11.63 -9.26
C ARG A 12 5.59 -11.19 -9.53
N THR A 13 5.77 -10.03 -10.16
CA THR A 13 7.12 -9.53 -10.52
C THR A 13 7.97 -9.19 -9.30
N LYS A 14 7.38 -8.63 -8.22
CA LYS A 14 8.07 -8.35 -6.96
C LYS A 14 8.60 -9.61 -6.28
N ARG A 15 7.97 -10.76 -6.50
CA ARG A 15 8.44 -12.07 -6.03
C ARG A 15 9.37 -12.78 -7.03
N GLY A 16 9.77 -12.12 -8.12
CA GLY A 16 10.65 -12.70 -9.13
C GLY A 16 10.04 -13.87 -9.91
N MET A 17 8.72 -14.04 -9.87
CA MET A 17 8.04 -15.18 -10.49
C MET A 17 7.75 -14.93 -11.97
N SER A 18 7.86 -15.95 -12.82
CA SER A 18 7.30 -15.92 -14.18
C SER A 18 5.79 -16.20 -14.16
N GLN A 19 5.09 -15.91 -15.26
CA GLN A 19 3.67 -16.27 -15.39
C GLN A 19 3.45 -17.80 -15.27
N ALA A 20 4.42 -18.60 -15.69
CA ALA A 20 4.35 -20.06 -15.59
C ALA A 20 4.51 -20.54 -14.14
N ASP A 21 5.32 -19.86 -13.33
CA ASP A 21 5.52 -20.20 -11.92
C ASP A 21 4.25 -19.93 -11.12
N LEU A 22 3.64 -18.76 -11.31
CA LEU A 22 2.36 -18.43 -10.67
C LEU A 22 1.24 -19.36 -11.13
N ALA A 23 1.21 -19.71 -12.42
CA ALA A 23 0.24 -20.66 -12.96
C ALA A 23 0.35 -22.03 -12.29
N ARG A 24 1.59 -22.53 -12.10
CA ARG A 24 1.85 -23.79 -11.40
C ARG A 24 1.40 -23.75 -9.94
N LEU A 25 1.66 -22.65 -9.25
CA LEU A 25 1.26 -22.48 -7.85
C LEU A 25 -0.26 -22.50 -7.67
N LEU A 26 -1.00 -21.91 -8.62
CA LEU A 26 -2.46 -21.81 -8.58
C LEU A 26 -3.18 -22.98 -9.28
N GLY A 27 -2.45 -23.94 -9.86
CA GLY A 27 -3.04 -25.05 -10.59
C GLY A 27 -3.79 -24.65 -11.87
N VAL A 28 -3.41 -23.52 -12.49
CA VAL A 28 -4.04 -23.00 -13.73
C VAL A 28 -3.06 -22.99 -14.91
N GLY A 29 -3.55 -22.70 -16.11
CA GLY A 29 -2.69 -22.52 -17.29
C GLY A 29 -1.94 -21.19 -17.29
N ARG A 30 -0.73 -21.16 -17.87
CA ARG A 30 0.03 -19.91 -18.08
C ARG A 30 -0.80 -18.84 -18.82
N SER A 31 -1.55 -19.26 -19.84
CA SER A 31 -2.44 -18.38 -20.60
C SER A 31 -3.51 -17.74 -19.73
N THR A 32 -4.00 -18.45 -18.71
CA THR A 32 -4.96 -17.93 -17.73
C THR A 32 -4.37 -16.78 -16.93
N ILE A 33 -3.13 -16.92 -16.43
CA ILE A 33 -2.41 -15.83 -15.74
C ILE A 33 -2.19 -14.65 -16.68
N ALA A 34 -1.79 -14.91 -17.94
CA ALA A 34 -1.63 -13.84 -18.92
C ALA A 34 -2.94 -13.09 -19.19
N SER A 35 -4.08 -13.80 -19.29
CA SER A 35 -5.39 -13.16 -19.44
C SER A 35 -5.78 -12.32 -18.22
N TYR A 36 -5.45 -12.78 -17.01
CA TYR A 36 -5.66 -12.00 -15.78
C TYR A 36 -4.82 -10.71 -15.77
N GLU A 37 -3.53 -10.81 -16.07
CA GLU A 37 -2.60 -9.66 -16.09
C GLU A 37 -2.86 -8.68 -17.23
N ASN A 38 -3.50 -9.13 -18.30
CA ASN A 38 -3.94 -8.27 -19.40
C ASN A 38 -5.36 -7.73 -19.21
N GLY A 39 -6.06 -8.15 -18.14
CA GLY A 39 -7.44 -7.73 -17.85
C GLY A 39 -8.50 -8.27 -18.81
N THR A 40 -8.16 -9.23 -19.67
CA THR A 40 -9.11 -9.83 -20.63
C THR A 40 -10.00 -10.90 -19.98
N ARG A 41 -9.58 -11.43 -18.83
CA ARG A 41 -10.37 -12.34 -18.00
C ARG A 41 -10.21 -11.97 -16.54
N LYS A 42 -11.23 -12.25 -15.73
CA LYS A 42 -11.17 -12.15 -14.26
C LYS A 42 -11.11 -13.55 -13.64
N PRO A 43 -10.43 -13.74 -12.50
CA PRO A 43 -10.56 -14.96 -11.72
C PRO A 43 -11.99 -15.10 -11.19
N ASP A 44 -12.41 -16.34 -10.93
CA ASP A 44 -13.58 -16.59 -10.12
C ASP A 44 -13.27 -16.33 -8.63
N HIS A 45 -14.29 -16.48 -7.79
CA HIS A 45 -14.18 -16.20 -6.36
C HIS A 45 -13.12 -17.08 -5.67
N GLU A 46 -13.09 -18.38 -5.99
CA GLU A 46 -12.16 -19.33 -5.38
C GLU A 46 -10.71 -19.04 -5.79
N THR A 47 -10.47 -18.82 -7.09
CA THR A 47 -9.15 -18.46 -7.61
C THR A 47 -8.68 -17.12 -7.03
N LEU A 48 -9.59 -16.15 -6.86
CA LEU A 48 -9.27 -14.86 -6.24
C LEU A 48 -8.79 -15.04 -4.78
N LEU A 49 -9.46 -15.89 -4.01
CA LEU A 49 -9.03 -16.22 -2.64
C LEU A 49 -7.68 -16.95 -2.61
N GLN A 50 -7.44 -17.87 -3.55
CA GLN A 50 -6.15 -18.54 -3.67
C GLN A 50 -5.01 -17.57 -4.01
N ILE A 51 -5.25 -16.62 -4.92
CA ILE A 51 -4.30 -15.56 -5.25
C ILE A 51 -4.02 -14.71 -4.00
N ALA A 52 -5.05 -14.31 -3.27
CA ALA A 52 -4.93 -13.53 -2.04
C ALA A 52 -4.08 -14.25 -0.99
N ALA A 53 -4.37 -15.54 -0.75
CA ALA A 53 -3.61 -16.38 0.17
C ALA A 53 -2.16 -16.58 -0.29
N CYS A 54 -1.94 -16.86 -1.58
CA CYS A 54 -0.61 -16.98 -2.17
C CYS A 54 0.23 -15.74 -1.86
N PHE A 55 -0.32 -14.55 -2.08
CA PHE A 55 0.40 -13.30 -1.89
C PHE A 55 0.34 -12.72 -0.48
N GLN A 56 -0.40 -13.36 0.44
CA GLN A 56 -0.64 -12.87 1.80
C GLN A 56 -1.22 -11.44 1.82
N VAL A 57 -2.19 -11.20 0.94
CA VAL A 57 -2.89 -9.91 0.81
C VAL A 57 -4.39 -10.12 0.91
N SER A 58 -5.16 -9.05 1.14
CA SER A 58 -6.62 -9.11 1.07
C SER A 58 -7.11 -9.18 -0.39
N THR A 59 -8.32 -9.68 -0.59
CA THR A 59 -8.98 -9.58 -1.90
C THR A 59 -9.26 -8.14 -2.29
N ASP A 60 -9.47 -7.25 -1.32
CA ASP A 60 -9.66 -5.82 -1.58
C ASP A 60 -8.39 -5.16 -2.13
N PHE A 61 -7.21 -5.50 -1.59
CA PHE A 61 -5.93 -5.08 -2.16
C PHE A 61 -5.82 -5.54 -3.62
N LEU A 62 -6.09 -6.82 -3.88
CA LEU A 62 -6.03 -7.39 -5.23
C LEU A 62 -6.98 -6.68 -6.19
N LEU A 63 -8.20 -6.38 -5.77
CA LEU A 63 -9.19 -5.73 -6.61
C LEU A 63 -8.93 -4.23 -6.82
N GLY A 64 -7.95 -3.65 -6.11
CA GLY A 64 -7.73 -2.21 -6.08
C GLY A 64 -8.80 -1.48 -5.25
N ASN A 65 -9.51 -2.20 -4.39
CA ASN A 65 -10.49 -1.71 -3.43
C ASN A 65 -9.86 -1.29 -2.10
N GLU A 66 -8.55 -1.47 -1.92
CA GLU A 66 -7.81 -0.59 -1.02
C GLU A 66 -7.97 0.83 -1.54
N LYS A 67 -9.06 1.46 -1.10
CA LYS A 67 -9.05 2.88 -0.84
C LYS A 67 -7.73 3.09 -0.13
N ASN A 68 -6.92 4.03 -0.60
CA ASN A 68 -6.15 4.80 0.37
C ASN A 68 -7.23 5.23 1.35
N VAL A 69 -7.35 4.49 2.45
CA VAL A 69 -7.97 4.99 3.63
C VAL A 69 -6.94 6.05 4.00
N ILE A 70 -7.10 7.24 3.40
CA ILE A 70 -6.97 8.45 4.18
C ILE A 70 -7.91 8.11 5.31
N VAL A 71 -7.31 7.56 6.37
CA VAL A 71 -7.99 7.44 7.61
C VAL A 71 -8.26 8.91 7.87
N GLU A 72 -9.51 9.36 7.63
CA GLU A 72 -10.00 10.51 8.35
C GLU A 72 -9.88 10.04 9.80
N ILE A 73 -8.71 10.24 10.39
CA ILE A 73 -8.49 10.06 11.80
C ILE A 73 -9.05 11.37 12.34
N PRO A 74 -10.30 11.40 12.85
CA PRO A 74 -10.86 12.63 13.41
C PRO A 74 -9.94 13.24 14.48
N VAL A 75 -9.12 12.42 15.15
CA VAL A 75 -8.13 12.86 16.14
C VAL A 75 -7.08 13.80 15.55
N TYR A 76 -6.69 13.63 14.29
CA TYR A 76 -5.61 14.42 13.66
C TYR A 76 -6.10 15.36 12.55
N ALA A 77 -7.40 15.36 12.23
CA ALA A 77 -7.95 16.16 11.14
C ALA A 77 -7.71 17.67 11.32
N GLU A 78 -7.91 18.19 12.54
CA GLU A 78 -7.65 19.60 12.84
C GLU A 78 -6.15 19.95 12.74
N MET A 79 -5.27 19.07 13.21
CA MET A 79 -3.82 19.25 13.09
C MET A 79 -3.38 19.32 11.62
N VAL A 80 -3.88 18.41 10.78
CA VAL A 80 -3.55 18.38 9.35
C VAL A 80 -4.05 19.64 8.65
N LYS A 81 -5.24 20.13 9.02
CA LYS A 81 -5.81 21.37 8.49
C LYS A 81 -4.97 22.58 8.86
N GLU A 82 -4.50 22.67 10.10
CA GLU A 82 -3.63 23.75 10.57
C GLU A 82 -2.28 23.74 9.85
N ILE A 83 -1.65 22.57 9.70
CA ILE A 83 -0.39 22.42 8.95
C ILE A 83 -0.59 22.84 7.49
N ASN A 84 -1.69 22.41 6.86
CA ASN A 84 -2.00 22.79 5.49
C ASN A 84 -2.16 24.31 5.36
N GLN A 85 -2.92 24.94 6.26
CA GLN A 85 -3.11 26.39 6.28
C GLN A 85 -1.77 27.13 6.47
N LEU A 86 -0.89 26.67 7.35
CA LEU A 86 0.42 27.27 7.59
C LEU A 86 1.34 27.19 6.35
N LEU A 87 1.34 26.04 5.67
CA LEU A 87 2.14 25.83 4.46
C LEU A 87 1.63 26.65 3.26
N HIS A 88 0.32 26.96 3.19
CA HIS A 88 -0.26 27.74 2.10
C HIS A 88 -0.33 29.25 2.36
N SER A 89 -0.48 29.67 3.62
CA SER A 89 -0.44 31.09 4.01
C SER A 89 0.95 31.72 3.89
N THR A 90 2.00 30.88 3.85
CA THR A 90 3.39 31.33 3.68
C THR A 90 3.82 31.18 2.20
N PRO A 91 4.29 32.25 1.53
CA PRO A 91 4.81 32.16 0.17
C PRO A 91 6.20 31.50 0.16
N LEU A 92 6.22 30.18 0.30
CA LEU A 92 7.42 29.35 0.20
C LEU A 92 7.47 28.62 -1.15
N PRO A 93 8.66 28.44 -1.75
CA PRO A 93 8.87 27.52 -2.85
C PRO A 93 8.44 26.08 -2.51
N ALA A 94 7.99 25.31 -3.50
CA ALA A 94 7.45 23.97 -3.28
C ALA A 94 8.49 22.99 -2.70
N ASP A 95 9.75 23.12 -3.12
CA ASP A 95 10.89 22.38 -2.58
C ASP A 95 11.10 22.64 -1.09
N LYS A 96 10.97 23.90 -0.64
CA LYS A 96 11.06 24.25 0.77
C LYS A 96 9.90 23.70 1.60
N LYS A 97 8.69 23.68 1.06
CA LYS A 97 7.54 23.02 1.72
C LYS A 97 7.79 21.51 1.87
N ASN A 98 8.35 20.87 0.84
CA ASN A 98 8.67 19.44 0.88
C ASN A 98 9.79 19.12 1.89
N GLU A 99 10.82 19.96 1.99
CA GLU A 99 11.89 19.84 2.99
C GLU A 99 11.32 19.86 4.41
N ILE A 100 10.47 20.85 4.72
CA ILE A 100 9.79 20.96 6.02
C ILE A 100 8.93 19.73 6.33
N ILE A 101 8.16 19.26 5.34
CA ILE A 101 7.32 18.05 5.51
C ILE A 101 8.20 16.84 5.84
N ASN A 102 9.32 16.66 5.15
CA ASN A 102 10.22 15.53 5.39
C ASN A 102 10.85 15.60 6.78
N GLU A 103 11.33 16.77 7.22
CA GLU A 103 11.88 16.97 8.56
C GLU A 103 10.85 16.65 9.65
N LEU A 104 9.60 17.11 9.48
CA LEU A 104 8.51 16.79 10.41
C LEU A 104 8.27 15.28 10.48
N LEU A 105 8.21 14.61 9.32
CA LEU A 105 8.03 13.16 9.27
C LEU A 105 9.17 12.40 9.94
N ASP A 106 10.42 12.83 9.74
CA ASP A 106 11.59 12.22 10.37
C ASP A 106 11.56 12.39 11.89
N TYR A 107 11.20 13.58 12.36
CA TYR A 107 10.98 13.81 13.79
C TYR A 107 9.89 12.90 14.37
N PHE A 108 8.74 12.79 13.69
CA PHE A 108 7.65 11.91 14.14
C PHE A 108 8.09 10.45 14.19
N ARG A 109 8.80 9.96 13.17
CA ARG A 109 9.35 8.59 13.14
C ARG A 109 10.26 8.35 14.35
N TRP A 110 11.18 9.27 14.61
CA TRP A 110 12.10 9.19 15.75
C TRP A 110 11.37 9.21 17.11
N LYS A 111 10.33 10.04 17.26
CA LYS A 111 9.52 10.08 18.48
C LYS A 111 8.74 8.79 18.71
N VAL A 112 8.17 8.20 17.66
CA VAL A 112 7.48 6.90 17.75
C VAL A 112 8.43 5.79 18.18
N GLN A 113 9.63 5.74 17.59
CA GLN A 113 10.64 4.74 17.95
C GLN A 113 11.06 4.83 19.42
N GLN A 114 11.28 6.05 19.94
CA GLN A 114 11.59 6.23 21.37
C GLN A 114 10.45 5.76 22.27
N ALA A 115 9.20 6.09 21.94
CA ALA A 115 8.06 5.66 22.74
C ALA A 115 7.94 4.12 22.78
N GLN A 116 8.20 3.46 21.65
CA GLN A 116 8.21 2.00 21.56
C GLN A 116 9.32 1.36 22.40
N GLN A 117 10.53 1.93 22.40
CA GLN A 117 11.64 1.47 23.23
C GLN A 117 11.35 1.62 24.72
N SER A 118 10.76 2.75 25.13
CA SER A 118 10.39 2.99 26.53
C SER A 118 9.29 2.06 27.05
N LEU A 119 8.45 1.50 26.17
CA LEU A 119 7.42 0.53 26.53
C LEU A 119 8.02 -0.88 26.70
N SER A 120 8.95 -1.29 25.85
CA SER A 120 9.62 -2.59 25.99
C SER A 120 10.50 -2.71 27.23
N GLU A 121 11.09 -1.59 27.70
CA GLU A 121 11.92 -1.57 28.91
C GLU A 121 11.12 -1.59 30.22
N GLN A 122 9.81 -1.34 30.16
CA GLN A 122 8.91 -1.38 31.34
C GLN A 122 8.24 -2.74 31.54
N GLU A 123 8.34 -3.64 30.56
CA GLU A 123 7.75 -4.98 30.56
C GLU A 123 8.74 -6.11 30.94
N GLU A 124 10.02 -5.78 31.16
CA GLU A 124 11.07 -6.67 31.70
C GLU A 124 11.33 -6.43 33.20
#